data_AF-A0A7J3P9V2-F1
#
_entry.id   AF-A0A7J3P9V2-F1
#
_cell.length_a   1.000
_cell.length_b   1.000
_cell.length_c   1.000
_cell.angle_alpha   90.00
_cell.angle_beta   90.00
_cell.angle_gamma   90.00
#
_symmetry.space_group_name_H-M   'P 1'
#
loop_
_entity.id
_entity.type
_entity.pdbx_description
1 polymer ?
#
loop_
_entity_poly.entity_id
_entity_poly.type
_entity_poly.pdbx_seq_one_letter_code
_entity_poly.pdbx_strand_id
1 'polypeptide(L)'
;MREDVEALFLRELSRLNSHLPKKRVTLREALQNPEVELADGGKHRFRRSELEFLKSLVPEEEWDSLRLPVLIELDPKLGRGAARIRGAAECRVVARILGKEEKPELILYLPEISELRGKLPTLTDYFLTA
;
A
#
# COMPACT_ATOMS: atom_id res chain seq x y z
N MET A 1 -30.44 -3.64 15.57
CA MET A 1 -30.71 -3.99 14.17
C MET A 1 -29.85 -3.23 13.16
N ARG A 2 -29.77 -1.88 13.14
CA ARG A 2 -28.85 -1.16 12.24
C ARG A 2 -27.38 -1.29 12.67
N GLU A 3 -27.10 -1.18 13.97
CA GLU A 3 -25.75 -1.34 14.54
C GLU A 3 -25.18 -2.75 14.29
N ASP A 4 -26.01 -3.79 14.34
CA ASP A 4 -25.58 -5.18 14.12
C ASP A 4 -25.15 -5.44 12.67
N VAL A 5 -25.78 -4.78 11.71
CA VAL A 5 -25.47 -4.90 10.27
C VAL A 5 -24.16 -4.19 9.94
N GLU A 6 -23.93 -3.00 10.52
CA GLU A 6 -22.70 -2.25 10.34
C GLU A 6 -21.50 -2.99 10.95
N ALA A 7 -21.66 -3.54 12.15
CA ALA A 7 -20.64 -4.36 12.79
C ALA A 7 -20.31 -5.63 11.97
N LEU A 8 -21.32 -6.27 11.39
CA LEU A 8 -21.13 -7.43 10.51
C LEU A 8 -20.35 -7.05 9.24
N PHE A 9 -20.70 -5.94 8.59
CA PHE A 9 -20.03 -5.47 7.38
C PHE A 9 -18.55 -5.14 7.64
N LEU A 10 -18.25 -4.41 8.71
CA LEU A 10 -16.87 -4.09 9.10
C LEU A 10 -16.04 -5.35 9.41
N ARG A 11 -16.68 -6.39 9.97
CA ARG A 11 -16.02 -7.67 10.23
C ARG A 11 -15.67 -8.40 8.93
N GLU A 12 -16.57 -8.40 7.94
CA GLU A 12 -16.28 -9.01 6.65
C GLU A 12 -15.19 -8.24 5.88
N LEU A 13 -15.21 -6.91 5.90
CA LEU A 13 -14.12 -6.10 5.35
C LEU A 13 -12.77 -6.40 6.03
N SER A 14 -12.78 -6.56 7.36
CA SER A 14 -11.57 -6.92 8.11
C SER A 14 -11.03 -8.29 7.71
N ARG A 15 -11.91 -9.26 7.41
CA ARG A 15 -11.50 -10.58 6.89
C ARG A 15 -10.91 -10.48 5.50
N LEU A 16 -11.51 -9.68 4.61
CA LEU A 16 -10.99 -9.47 3.26
C LEU A 16 -9.62 -8.79 3.25
N ASN A 17 -9.32 -7.97 4.26
CA ASN A 17 -8.03 -7.30 4.43
C ASN A 17 -7.04 -8.09 5.32
N SER A 18 -7.30 -9.38 5.60
CA SER A 18 -6.47 -10.19 6.49
C SER A 18 -5.05 -10.45 5.98
N HIS A 19 -4.84 -10.35 4.67
CA HIS A 19 -3.54 -10.42 4.00
C HIS A 19 -2.68 -9.17 4.21
N LEU A 20 -3.24 -8.08 4.76
CA LEU A 20 -2.49 -6.86 5.04
C LEU A 20 -1.67 -6.99 6.33
N PRO A 21 -0.55 -6.25 6.45
CA PRO A 21 0.22 -6.24 7.67
C PRO A 21 -0.59 -5.73 8.85
N LYS A 22 -0.51 -6.46 9.97
CA LYS A 22 -1.05 -6.05 11.26
C LYS A 22 -0.52 -4.69 11.70
N LYS A 23 0.73 -4.39 11.34
CA LYS A 23 1.35 -3.07 11.48
C LYS A 23 2.24 -2.81 10.27
N ARG A 24 1.98 -1.70 9.57
CA ARG A 24 2.87 -1.19 8.52
C ARG A 24 4.16 -0.65 9.14
N VAL A 25 5.28 -0.88 8.47
CA VAL A 25 6.62 -0.45 8.91
C VAL A 25 7.14 0.65 7.99
N THR A 26 8.10 1.47 8.44
CA THR A 26 8.76 2.46 7.59
C THR A 26 9.71 1.80 6.60
N LEU A 27 10.14 2.54 5.56
CA LEU A 27 11.24 2.10 4.69
C LEU A 27 12.52 1.87 5.51
N ARG A 28 12.80 2.72 6.51
CA ARG A 28 13.96 2.55 7.41
C ARG A 28 13.91 1.23 8.17
N GLU A 29 12.75 0.90 8.76
CA GLU A 29 12.52 -0.36 9.48
C GLU A 29 12.64 -1.56 8.52
N ALA A 30 12.02 -1.48 7.34
CA ALA A 30 12.04 -2.55 6.35
C ALA A 30 13.44 -2.82 5.76
N LEU A 31 14.29 -1.79 5.64
CA LEU A 31 15.68 -1.92 5.23
C LEU A 31 16.54 -2.67 6.27
N GLN A 32 16.11 -2.74 7.53
CA GLN A 32 16.78 -3.53 8.56
C GLN A 32 16.15 -4.94 8.65
N ASN A 33 14.82 -5.00 8.73
CA ASN A 33 14.06 -6.25 8.79
C ASN A 33 12.99 -6.28 7.70
N PRO A 34 13.24 -6.94 6.55
CA PRO A 34 12.34 -6.94 5.40
C PRO A 34 11.20 -7.96 5.56
N GLU A 35 10.56 -8.00 6.72
CA GLU A 35 9.46 -8.93 7.04
C GLU A 35 8.44 -8.25 7.97
N VAL A 36 7.16 -8.53 7.75
CA VAL A 36 6.04 -8.05 8.58
C VAL A 36 5.07 -9.18 8.92
N GLU A 37 4.42 -9.09 10.09
CA GLU A 37 3.32 -9.98 10.49
C GLU A 37 2.02 -9.49 9.84
N LEU A 38 1.27 -10.42 9.25
CA LEU A 38 -0.04 -10.18 8.64
C LEU A 38 -1.15 -10.27 9.69
N ALA A 39 -2.32 -9.71 9.39
CA ALA A 39 -3.45 -9.73 10.31
C ALA A 39 -4.00 -11.15 10.56
N ASP A 40 -3.77 -12.09 9.64
CA ASP A 40 -4.06 -13.52 9.81
C ASP A 40 -3.00 -14.30 10.62
N GLY A 41 -1.95 -13.63 11.08
CA GLY A 41 -0.82 -14.22 11.81
C GLY A 41 0.27 -14.81 10.90
N GLY A 42 0.10 -14.73 9.58
CA GLY A 42 1.12 -15.05 8.60
C GLY A 42 2.29 -14.06 8.62
N LYS A 43 3.28 -14.33 7.78
CA LYS A 43 4.44 -13.45 7.57
C LYS A 43 4.55 -13.10 6.10
N HIS A 44 4.78 -11.83 5.81
CA HIS A 44 5.08 -11.35 4.47
C HIS A 44 6.50 -10.80 4.42
N ARG A 45 7.27 -11.28 3.46
CA ARG A 45 8.68 -10.89 3.26
C ARG A 45 8.80 -9.96 2.06
N PHE A 46 9.39 -8.80 2.29
CA PHE A 46 9.71 -7.84 1.26
C PHE A 46 10.95 -8.27 0.47
N ARG A 47 10.92 -8.11 -0.86
CA ARG A 47 12.10 -8.35 -1.69
C ARG A 47 13.13 -7.26 -1.45
N ARG A 48 14.37 -7.68 -1.19
CA ARG A 48 15.46 -6.75 -0.93
C ARG A 48 15.73 -5.80 -2.10
N SER A 49 15.64 -6.30 -3.33
CA SER A 49 15.83 -5.50 -4.54
C SER A 49 14.80 -4.36 -4.67
N GLU A 50 13.55 -4.58 -4.25
CA GLU A 50 12.52 -3.55 -4.25
C GLU A 50 12.79 -2.47 -3.20
N LEU A 51 13.29 -2.87 -2.02
CA LEU A 51 13.67 -1.94 -0.95
C LEU A 51 14.87 -1.07 -1.35
N GLU A 52 15.90 -1.65 -1.96
CA GLU A 52 17.05 -0.89 -2.46
C GLU A 52 16.64 0.03 -3.64
N PHE A 53 15.68 -0.39 -4.46
CA PHE A 53 15.10 0.48 -5.49
C PHE A 53 14.39 1.70 -4.87
N LEU A 54 13.52 1.51 -3.87
CA LEU A 54 12.90 2.63 -3.15
C LEU A 54 13.94 3.53 -2.47
N LYS A 55 14.97 2.95 -1.86
CA LYS A 55 16.09 3.68 -1.26
C LYS A 55 16.79 4.59 -2.26
N SER A 56 16.90 4.17 -3.52
CA SER A 56 17.50 4.99 -4.59
C SER A 56 16.60 6.13 -5.07
N LEU A 57 15.29 6.06 -4.83
CA LEU A 57 14.29 7.05 -5.26
C LEU A 57 13.91 8.06 -4.17
N VAL A 58 14.06 7.68 -2.90
CA VAL A 58 13.58 8.43 -1.75
C VAL A 58 14.78 8.90 -0.91
N PRO A 59 14.90 10.22 -0.65
CA PRO A 59 15.99 10.71 0.19
C PRO A 59 15.88 10.17 1.62
N GLU A 60 17.00 10.05 2.32
CA GLU A 60 17.08 9.34 3.59
C GLU A 60 16.19 9.97 4.68
N GLU A 61 16.04 11.28 4.66
CA GLU A 61 15.20 12.04 5.59
C GLU A 61 13.71 11.65 5.51
N GLU A 62 13.27 11.07 4.39
CA GLU A 62 11.89 10.68 4.16
C GLU A 62 11.61 9.20 4.45
N TRP A 63 12.62 8.41 4.77
CA TRP A 63 12.46 6.96 4.96
C TRP A 63 11.53 6.59 6.11
N ASP A 64 11.42 7.46 7.13
CA ASP A 64 10.52 7.26 8.27
C ASP A 64 9.06 7.67 7.98
N SER A 65 8.85 8.43 6.90
CA SER A 65 7.52 8.85 6.45
C SER A 65 6.88 7.81 5.51
N LEU A 66 7.68 7.10 4.72
CA LEU A 66 7.18 6.09 3.78
C LEU A 66 6.84 4.79 4.49
N ARG A 67 5.55 4.45 4.58
CA ARG A 67 5.08 3.21 5.18
C ARG A 67 4.91 2.11 4.13
N LEU A 68 5.22 0.86 4.50
CA LEU A 68 5.20 -0.29 3.61
C LEU A 68 4.23 -1.38 4.12
N PRO A 69 3.55 -2.11 3.20
CA PRO A 69 3.52 -1.86 1.77
C PRO A 69 2.76 -0.57 1.44
N VAL A 70 2.95 -0.04 0.22
CA VAL A 70 2.12 1.02 -0.33
C VAL A 70 0.74 0.44 -0.63
N LEU A 71 -0.30 1.01 -0.04
CA LEU A 71 -1.66 0.50 -0.19
C LEU A 71 -2.33 1.07 -1.43
N ILE A 72 -2.83 0.16 -2.27
CA ILE A 72 -3.65 0.44 -3.44
C ILE A 72 -5.10 0.33 -3.00
N GLU A 73 -5.71 1.47 -2.65
CA GLU A 73 -7.07 1.51 -2.11
C GLU A 73 -8.10 1.27 -3.21
N LEU A 74 -8.85 0.19 -3.07
CA LEU A 74 -9.99 -0.13 -3.93
C LEU A 74 -11.24 0.52 -3.32
N ASP A 75 -11.60 1.70 -3.83
CA ASP A 75 -12.79 2.44 -3.42
C ASP A 75 -13.91 2.23 -4.46
N PRO A 76 -15.03 1.58 -4.09
CA PRO A 76 -16.17 1.38 -4.99
C PRO A 76 -16.71 2.67 -5.63
N LYS A 77 -16.48 3.83 -5.00
CA LYS A 77 -16.95 5.14 -5.48
C LYS A 77 -16.11 5.70 -6.63
N LEU A 78 -14.88 5.22 -6.83
CA LEU A 78 -13.99 5.69 -7.91
C LEU A 78 -14.34 5.13 -9.30
N GLY A 79 -15.27 4.16 -9.36
CA GLY A 79 -15.62 3.47 -10.59
C GLY A 79 -14.76 2.23 -10.84
N ARG A 80 -15.14 1.46 -11.86
CA ARG A 80 -14.46 0.19 -12.17
C ARG A 80 -13.04 0.43 -12.67
N GLY A 81 -12.08 -0.28 -12.08
CA GLY A 81 -10.69 -0.29 -12.54
C GLY A 81 -9.87 0.93 -12.13
N ALA A 82 -10.38 1.75 -11.21
CA ALA A 82 -9.65 2.82 -10.56
C ALA A 82 -9.30 2.43 -9.12
N ALA A 83 -8.13 2.86 -8.68
CA ALA A 83 -7.68 2.75 -7.29
C ALA A 83 -7.07 4.07 -6.84
N ARG A 84 -6.95 4.25 -5.53
CA ARG A 84 -6.38 5.45 -4.92
C ARG A 84 -5.14 5.10 -4.13
N ILE A 85 -4.13 5.96 -4.19
CA ILE A 85 -3.01 5.97 -3.26
C ILE A 85 -3.18 7.17 -2.33
N ARG A 86 -2.96 6.93 -1.04
CA ARG A 86 -2.97 7.96 0.01
C ARG A 86 -1.63 8.00 0.75
N GLY A 87 -1.36 9.16 1.34
CA GLY A 87 -0.12 9.44 2.06
C GLY A 87 0.86 10.21 1.19
N ALA A 88 1.42 11.30 1.72
CA ALA A 88 2.27 12.19 0.94
C ALA A 88 3.54 11.49 0.42
N ALA A 89 4.17 10.65 1.26
CA ALA A 89 5.36 9.89 0.89
C ALA A 89 5.04 8.79 -0.13
N GLU A 90 3.95 8.06 0.07
CA GLU A 90 3.47 7.02 -0.84
C GLU A 90 3.11 7.60 -2.22
N CYS A 91 2.33 8.69 -2.25
CA CYS A 91 1.96 9.36 -3.49
C CYS A 91 3.18 9.88 -4.24
N ARG A 92 4.15 10.49 -3.54
CA ARG A 92 5.41 10.94 -4.14
C ARG A 92 6.17 9.79 -4.81
N VAL A 93 6.35 8.68 -4.10
CA VAL A 93 7.05 7.50 -4.62
C VAL A 93 6.34 6.93 -5.84
N VAL A 94 5.02 6.75 -5.76
CA VAL A 94 4.23 6.21 -6.86
C VAL A 94 4.25 7.16 -8.06
N ALA A 95 4.13 8.48 -7.86
CA ALA A 95 4.22 9.47 -8.92
C ALA A 95 5.57 9.39 -9.65
N ARG A 96 6.68 9.32 -8.91
CA ARG A 96 8.03 9.17 -9.49
C ARG A 96 8.18 7.87 -10.28
N ILE A 97 7.67 6.77 -9.75
CA ILE A 97 7.73 5.45 -10.40
C ILE A 97 6.98 5.43 -11.73
N LEU A 98 5.83 6.11 -11.79
CA LEU A 98 4.92 6.13 -12.94
C LEU A 98 5.12 7.37 -13.85
N GLY A 99 6.05 8.27 -13.52
CA GLY A 99 6.25 9.52 -14.26
C GLY A 99 5.05 10.47 -14.20
N LYS A 100 4.28 10.46 -13.11
CA LYS A 100 3.13 11.36 -12.89
C LYS A 100 3.53 12.58 -12.05
N GLU A 101 2.68 13.60 -12.08
CA GLU A 101 2.77 14.74 -11.18
C GLU A 101 2.55 14.31 -9.73
N GLU A 102 3.39 14.78 -8.80
CA GLU A 102 3.22 14.54 -7.37
C GLU A 102 1.95 15.26 -6.88
N LYS A 103 0.97 14.49 -6.38
CA LYS A 103 -0.28 15.01 -5.81
C LYS A 103 -0.49 14.45 -4.41
N PRO A 104 -1.23 15.15 -3.53
CA PRO A 104 -1.58 14.62 -2.20
C PRO A 104 -2.34 13.30 -2.26
N GLU A 105 -3.08 13.08 -3.34
CA GLU A 105 -3.81 11.85 -3.64
C GLU A 105 -3.60 11.50 -5.10
N LEU A 106 -3.32 10.23 -5.39
CA LEU A 106 -3.20 9.73 -6.76
C LEU A 106 -4.32 8.77 -7.07
N ILE A 107 -4.98 8.99 -8.20
CA ILE A 107 -5.87 8.01 -8.82
C ILE A 107 -5.07 7.25 -9.87
N LEU A 108 -5.05 5.92 -9.72
CA LEU A 108 -4.40 4.99 -10.63
C LEU A 108 -5.45 4.16 -11.37
N TYR A 109 -5.25 3.95 -12.66
CA TYR A 109 -6.03 3.02 -13.46
C TYR A 109 -5.30 1.68 -13.64
N LEU A 110 -6.00 0.65 -14.12
CA LEU A 110 -5.45 -0.70 -14.30
C LEU A 110 -4.06 -0.77 -14.96
N PRO A 111 -3.76 -0.03 -16.05
CA PRO A 111 -2.42 -0.07 -16.64
C PRO A 111 -1.33 0.43 -15.68
N GLU A 112 -1.62 1.49 -14.94
CA GLU A 112 -0.70 2.12 -13.98
C GLU A 112 -0.51 1.25 -12.74
N ILE A 113 -1.58 0.60 -12.27
CA ILE A 113 -1.52 -0.40 -11.21
C ILE A 113 -0.65 -1.58 -11.64
N SER A 114 -0.81 -2.05 -12.89
CA SER A 114 -0.01 -3.13 -13.45
C SER A 114 1.47 -2.77 -13.51
N GLU A 115 1.79 -1.56 -13.98
CA GLU A 115 3.17 -1.06 -14.01
C GLU A 115 3.76 -0.94 -12.61
N LEU A 116 3.03 -0.33 -11.67
CA LEU A 116 3.47 -0.17 -10.28
C LEU A 116 3.76 -1.52 -9.63
N ARG A 117 2.83 -2.48 -9.75
CA ARG A 117 3.00 -3.84 -9.19
C ARG A 117 4.06 -4.66 -9.93
N GLY A 118 4.34 -4.35 -11.20
CA GLY A 118 5.47 -4.92 -11.93
C GLY A 118 6.81 -4.50 -11.34
N LYS A 119 6.92 -3.26 -10.87
CA LYS A 119 8.13 -2.70 -10.23
C LYS A 119 8.23 -3.06 -8.73
N LEU A 120 7.10 -3.04 -8.01
CA LEU A 120 7.03 -3.23 -6.56
C LEU A 120 6.05 -4.35 -6.14
N PRO A 121 6.24 -5.60 -6.59
CA PRO A 121 5.27 -6.68 -6.35
C PRO A 121 5.14 -7.12 -4.89
N THR A 122 6.16 -6.90 -4.04
CA THR A 122 6.08 -7.23 -2.60
C THR A 122 5.96 -6.00 -1.71
N LEU A 123 6.23 -4.81 -2.24
CA LEU A 123 6.08 -3.53 -1.54
C LEU A 123 4.77 -2.81 -1.82
N THR A 124 3.84 -3.45 -2.53
CA THR A 124 2.48 -2.93 -2.78
C THR A 124 1.43 -3.98 -2.45
N ASP A 125 0.28 -3.53 -1.95
CA ASP A 125 -0.83 -4.43 -1.66
C ASP A 125 -2.19 -3.73 -1.82
N TYR A 126 -3.25 -4.50 -2.04
CA TYR A 126 -4.60 -3.95 -2.16
C TYR A 126 -5.26 -3.79 -0.80
N PHE A 127 -5.88 -2.64 -0.60
CA PHE A 127 -6.70 -2.36 0.58
C PHE A 127 -8.14 -2.10 0.15
N LEU A 128 -9.08 -2.89 0.65
CA LEU A 128 -10.50 -2.63 0.46
C LEU A 128 -10.96 -1.62 1.51
N THR A 129 -11.39 -0.45 1.07
CA THR A 129 -11.98 0.57 1.95
C THR A 129 -13.50 0.35 2.09
N ALA A 130 -14.02 0.67 3.27
CA ALA A 130 -15.45 0.81 3.53
C ALA A 130 -16.03 2.08 2.90
#